data_AF-A0A5N5INI8-F1
#
_entry.id   AF-A0A5N5INI8-F1
#
_cell.length_a   1.000
_cell.length_b   1.000
_cell.length_c   1.000
_cell.angle_alpha   90.00
_cell.angle_beta   90.00
_cell.angle_gamma   90.00
#
_symmetry.space_group_name_H-M   'P 1'
#
loop_
_entity.id
_entity.type
_entity.pdbx_description
1 polymer ?
#
loop_
_entity_poly.entity_id
_entity_poly.type
_entity_poly.pdbx_seq_one_letter_code
_entity_poly.pdbx_strand_id
1 'polypeptide(L)'
;MKPKKQSKTKARREFIKKASLASGAIVLPSLGTSAMANVFNVKKLKIALVGCGGRGTGAANQALEADDHVELVAMADLFEDQLNSSYGHLYEKYKDTGKMQVKQEHKFVGFDGFKKAIDLADVVILTTPPGFRPYHFAYAIENDKHVFMEKPVATDVPGIRKVLETAKLADQKRLNVVVGLQRHYQENYIKTHELIKNGSLGKIVAGQVYWNSEGVWVRPRKPGQSELEYQMRNWYYFNWICGDHILEQHIHNIDVANWFIGEYPLSAQGMGGRMVRKGPDHGEIFDHHFVEFTYPSGAVISSQCRHQPNTMYKVGEAFQLTNGTVITSDAGAAKIYDLSGKEMESISNSQGHNPYQEEHNRMFASIREKGVINDAENGAKSTMSAILGRMATYSGKVIGWEEAMNSNLQLMPEELTWDSATPTKPDHEGRYPIPIPGKAIVL
;
A
#
# COMPACT_ATOMS: atom_id res chain seq x y z
N MET A 1 46.21 -59.68 1.84
CA MET A 1 45.97 -60.14 0.44
C MET A 1 44.49 -59.99 0.11
N LYS A 2 44.15 -59.30 -0.98
CA LYS A 2 42.79 -59.28 -1.59
C LYS A 2 42.50 -60.65 -2.23
N PRO A 3 41.24 -61.11 -2.39
CA PRO A 3 40.26 -60.61 -3.40
C PRO A 3 38.82 -60.53 -2.84
N LYS A 4 37.71 -60.23 -3.55
CA LYS A 4 37.25 -59.33 -4.64
C LYS A 4 35.82 -59.82 -4.98
N LYS A 5 34.92 -58.93 -5.45
CA LYS A 5 33.61 -59.16 -6.13
C LYS A 5 32.37 -59.42 -5.25
N GLN A 6 31.12 -59.11 -5.61
CA GLN A 6 30.43 -58.14 -6.48
C GLN A 6 28.91 -58.49 -6.36
N SER A 7 28.00 -57.54 -6.63
CA SER A 7 26.58 -57.76 -7.01
C SER A 7 25.51 -58.05 -5.94
N LYS A 8 24.88 -56.99 -5.40
CA LYS A 8 23.52 -57.02 -4.78
C LYS A 8 22.46 -56.24 -5.56
N THR A 9 22.77 -55.74 -6.76
CA THR A 9 21.90 -54.81 -7.52
C THR A 9 20.94 -55.50 -8.50
N LYS A 10 21.03 -56.82 -8.67
CA LYS A 10 20.17 -57.59 -9.62
C LYS A 10 18.90 -58.19 -9.00
N ALA A 11 18.84 -58.35 -7.68
CA ALA A 11 17.72 -59.01 -7.00
C ALA A 11 16.47 -58.12 -6.80
N ARG A 12 16.60 -56.79 -6.78
CA ARG A 12 15.46 -55.87 -6.62
C ARG A 12 14.70 -55.57 -7.92
N ARG A 13 15.29 -55.83 -9.10
CA ARG A 13 14.65 -55.56 -10.40
C ARG A 13 13.79 -56.70 -10.94
N GLU A 14 13.89 -57.92 -10.40
CA GLU A 14 13.03 -59.03 -10.82
C GLU A 14 11.71 -59.12 -10.07
N PHE A 15 11.59 -58.50 -8.88
CA PHE A 15 10.35 -58.52 -8.10
C PHE A 15 9.25 -57.64 -8.70
N ILE A 16 9.60 -56.59 -9.46
CA ILE A 16 8.64 -55.67 -10.09
C ILE A 16 8.10 -56.22 -11.43
N LYS A 17 8.77 -57.21 -12.03
CA LYS A 17 8.37 -57.76 -13.35
C LYS A 17 7.32 -58.88 -13.31
N LYS A 18 6.86 -59.31 -12.13
CA LYS A 18 5.97 -60.48 -11.97
C LYS A 18 4.57 -60.21 -11.41
N ALA A 19 4.10 -58.97 -11.40
CA ALA A 19 2.74 -58.63 -10.96
C ALA A 19 1.82 -58.15 -12.10
N SER A 20 2.06 -58.60 -13.33
CA SER A 20 1.33 -58.16 -14.54
C SER A 20 0.41 -59.21 -15.19
N LEU A 21 0.08 -60.32 -14.54
CA LEU A 21 -0.89 -61.28 -15.10
C LEU A 21 -1.77 -61.91 -14.01
N ALA A 22 -2.83 -61.20 -13.64
CA ALA A 22 -4.05 -61.80 -13.09
C ALA A 22 -5.25 -61.03 -13.66
N SER A 23 -5.90 -61.67 -14.60
CA SER A 23 -7.09 -61.25 -15.34
C SER A 23 -8.26 -61.03 -14.38
N GLY A 24 -8.69 -59.78 -14.23
CA GLY A 24 -9.97 -59.41 -13.64
C GLY A 24 -10.51 -58.22 -14.43
N ALA A 25 -11.52 -58.46 -15.26
CA ALA A 25 -12.20 -57.40 -15.99
C ALA A 25 -12.96 -56.51 -14.99
N ILE A 26 -12.31 -55.47 -14.50
CA ILE A 26 -13.01 -54.30 -13.97
C ILE A 26 -13.19 -53.39 -15.18
N VAL A 27 -14.43 -53.29 -15.64
CA VAL A 27 -14.87 -52.18 -16.49
C VAL A 27 -14.66 -50.92 -15.66
N LEU A 28 -13.48 -50.30 -15.81
CA LEU A 28 -13.27 -48.94 -15.38
C LEU A 28 -14.27 -48.10 -16.19
N PRO A 29 -15.16 -47.31 -15.54
CA PRO A 29 -15.82 -46.25 -16.27
C PRO A 29 -14.71 -45.45 -16.92
N SER A 30 -14.86 -45.13 -18.21
CA SER A 30 -14.05 -44.12 -18.86
C SER A 30 -14.26 -42.79 -18.12
N LEU A 31 -13.57 -42.62 -16.99
CA LEU A 31 -13.34 -41.32 -16.38
C LEU A 31 -12.56 -40.57 -17.45
N GLY A 32 -13.30 -39.70 -18.13
CA GLY A 32 -12.82 -39.01 -19.31
C GLY A 32 -11.43 -38.43 -19.07
N THR A 33 -10.65 -38.40 -20.14
CA THR A 33 -9.40 -37.63 -20.25
C THR A 33 -9.54 -36.17 -19.74
N SER A 34 -10.77 -35.67 -19.61
CA SER A 34 -11.15 -34.42 -18.95
C SER A 34 -10.80 -34.33 -17.45
N ALA A 35 -10.78 -35.45 -16.70
CA ALA A 35 -10.48 -35.44 -15.26
C ALA A 35 -8.96 -35.36 -14.98
N MET A 36 -8.12 -35.88 -15.88
CA MET A 36 -6.66 -35.77 -15.79
C MET A 36 -6.12 -34.46 -16.41
N ALA A 37 -6.84 -33.83 -17.34
CA ALA A 37 -6.48 -32.52 -17.88
C ALA A 37 -6.62 -31.38 -16.86
N ASN A 38 -7.47 -31.54 -15.84
CA ASN A 38 -7.66 -30.55 -14.77
C ASN A 38 -6.58 -30.62 -13.67
N VAL A 39 -5.68 -31.62 -13.69
CA VAL A 39 -4.61 -31.74 -12.68
C VAL A 39 -3.40 -30.85 -13.03
N PHE A 40 -3.29 -30.39 -14.28
CA PHE A 40 -2.13 -29.63 -14.76
C PHE A 40 -2.42 -28.19 -15.20
N ASN A 41 -3.67 -27.72 -15.14
CA ASN A 41 -4.02 -26.38 -15.63
C ASN A 41 -4.33 -25.44 -14.47
N VAL A 42 -3.29 -24.95 -13.80
CA VAL A 42 -3.44 -23.85 -12.82
C VAL A 42 -4.07 -22.67 -13.56
N LYS A 43 -5.32 -22.31 -13.22
CA LYS A 43 -6.05 -21.20 -13.84
C LYS A 43 -5.18 -19.94 -13.76
N LYS A 44 -4.92 -19.28 -14.89
CA LYS A 44 -4.25 -17.98 -14.89
C LYS A 44 -5.11 -16.94 -14.15
N LEU A 45 -4.49 -16.17 -13.26
CA LEU A 45 -5.14 -15.02 -12.64
C LEU A 45 -4.97 -13.80 -13.55
N LYS A 46 -6.08 -13.15 -13.86
CA LYS A 46 -6.10 -11.92 -14.65
C LYS A 46 -5.91 -10.72 -13.75
N ILE A 47 -4.97 -9.86 -14.11
CA ILE A 47 -4.62 -8.65 -13.38
C ILE A 47 -5.12 -7.43 -14.16
N ALA A 48 -5.71 -6.46 -13.45
CA ALA A 48 -5.94 -5.11 -13.94
C ALA A 48 -5.11 -4.09 -13.16
N LEU A 49 -4.49 -3.14 -13.86
CA LEU A 49 -3.83 -1.98 -13.25
C LEU A 49 -4.73 -0.74 -13.37
N VAL A 50 -5.05 -0.11 -12.24
CA VAL A 50 -5.77 1.16 -12.19
C VAL A 50 -4.86 2.21 -11.55
N GLY A 51 -4.45 3.21 -12.35
CA GLY A 51 -3.45 4.22 -11.98
C GLY A 51 -2.07 3.84 -12.49
N CYS A 52 -1.77 4.22 -13.72
CA CYS A 52 -0.57 3.89 -14.50
C CYS A 52 0.62 4.83 -14.21
N GLY A 53 0.77 5.27 -12.96
CA GLY A 53 1.91 6.06 -12.50
C GLY A 53 3.17 5.22 -12.30
N GLY A 54 4.25 5.85 -11.83
CA GLY A 54 5.51 5.15 -11.52
C GLY A 54 5.33 4.04 -10.48
N ARG A 55 4.62 4.33 -9.37
CA ARG A 55 4.32 3.30 -8.36
C ARG A 55 3.40 2.20 -8.90
N GLY A 56 2.37 2.55 -9.67
CA GLY A 56 1.49 1.57 -10.31
C GLY A 56 2.20 0.64 -11.27
N THR A 57 3.12 1.16 -12.08
CA THR A 57 3.98 0.36 -12.96
C THR A 57 4.84 -0.60 -12.13
N GLY A 58 5.40 -0.15 -11.01
CA GLY A 58 6.15 -0.97 -10.08
C GLY A 58 5.31 -2.09 -9.44
N ALA A 59 4.11 -1.78 -8.94
CA ALA A 59 3.19 -2.74 -8.34
C ALA A 59 2.70 -3.78 -9.35
N ALA A 60 2.39 -3.37 -10.59
CA ALA A 60 2.07 -4.30 -11.68
C ALA A 60 3.24 -5.22 -12.00
N ASN A 61 4.47 -4.68 -12.07
CA ASN A 61 5.67 -5.51 -12.21
C ASN A 61 5.79 -6.54 -11.08
N GLN A 62 5.63 -6.10 -9.83
CA GLN A 62 5.75 -6.97 -8.65
C GLN A 62 4.70 -8.08 -8.66
N ALA A 63 3.46 -7.77 -9.04
CA ALA A 63 2.40 -8.76 -9.22
C ALA A 63 2.70 -9.77 -10.33
N LEU A 64 3.29 -9.33 -11.45
CA LEU A 64 3.70 -10.20 -12.56
C LEU A 64 4.90 -11.10 -12.20
N GLU A 65 5.71 -10.72 -11.22
CA GLU A 65 6.82 -11.53 -10.67
C GLU A 65 6.37 -12.49 -9.58
N ALA A 66 5.31 -12.16 -8.85
CA ALA A 66 4.86 -12.93 -7.69
C ALA A 66 4.35 -14.35 -8.02
N ASP A 67 3.90 -14.57 -9.26
CA ASP A 67 3.32 -15.85 -9.69
C ASP A 67 3.53 -16.06 -11.19
N ASP A 68 3.83 -17.30 -11.60
CA ASP A 68 4.04 -17.67 -13.01
C ASP A 68 2.75 -17.78 -13.83
N HIS A 69 1.62 -18.00 -13.18
CA HIS A 69 0.31 -18.20 -13.79
C HIS A 69 -0.56 -16.95 -13.66
N VAL A 70 -0.01 -15.80 -14.07
CA VAL A 70 -0.72 -14.51 -14.07
C VAL A 70 -0.56 -13.81 -15.41
N GLU A 71 -1.50 -12.92 -15.73
CA GLU A 71 -1.43 -12.08 -16.91
C GLU A 71 -2.07 -10.72 -16.65
N LEU A 72 -1.42 -9.65 -17.11
CA LEU A 72 -2.01 -8.31 -17.15
C LEU A 72 -2.95 -8.23 -18.36
N VAL A 73 -4.24 -7.98 -18.14
CA VAL A 73 -5.27 -8.01 -19.19
C VAL A 73 -5.92 -6.67 -19.46
N ALA A 74 -5.84 -5.74 -18.52
CA ALA A 74 -6.44 -4.41 -18.62
C ALA A 74 -5.64 -3.36 -17.85
N MET A 75 -5.70 -2.13 -18.35
CA MET A 75 -5.07 -0.96 -17.72
C MET A 75 -6.02 0.23 -17.79
N ALA A 76 -6.04 1.04 -16.73
CA ALA A 76 -6.82 2.26 -16.68
C ALA A 76 -6.02 3.43 -16.09
N ASP A 77 -6.15 4.60 -16.70
CA ASP A 77 -5.64 5.87 -16.18
C ASP A 77 -6.53 7.03 -16.66
N LEU A 78 -6.48 8.18 -16.00
CA LEU A 78 -7.11 9.39 -16.52
C LEU A 78 -6.36 9.95 -17.73
N PHE A 79 -5.06 9.64 -17.83
CA PHE A 79 -4.14 10.22 -18.79
C PHE A 79 -3.55 9.16 -19.71
N GLU A 80 -3.82 9.28 -21.01
CA GLU A 80 -3.28 8.37 -22.02
C GLU A 80 -1.75 8.32 -22.02
N ASP A 81 -1.07 9.45 -21.78
CA ASP A 81 0.38 9.53 -21.69
C ASP A 81 0.95 8.66 -20.55
N GLN A 82 0.28 8.62 -19.40
CA GLN A 82 0.68 7.79 -18.27
C GLN A 82 0.43 6.31 -18.56
N LEU A 83 -0.72 5.97 -19.14
CA LEU A 83 -1.07 4.61 -19.53
C LEU A 83 -0.07 4.03 -20.53
N ASN A 84 0.20 4.76 -21.62
CA ASN A 84 1.11 4.30 -22.68
C ASN A 84 2.55 4.15 -22.18
N SER A 85 3.00 5.07 -21.33
CA SER A 85 4.32 4.96 -20.68
C SER A 85 4.41 3.69 -19.83
N SER A 86 3.45 3.47 -18.93
CA SER A 86 3.41 2.27 -18.08
C SER A 86 3.37 0.97 -18.89
N TYR A 87 2.49 0.91 -19.89
CA TYR A 87 2.36 -0.24 -20.78
C TYR A 87 3.69 -0.53 -21.49
N GLY A 88 4.35 0.50 -22.03
CA GLY A 88 5.64 0.34 -22.72
C GLY A 88 6.71 -0.29 -21.82
N HIS A 89 6.85 0.20 -20.58
CA HIS A 89 7.82 -0.35 -19.62
C HIS A 89 7.54 -1.82 -19.29
N LEU A 90 6.28 -2.18 -19.03
CA LEU A 90 5.89 -3.56 -18.71
C LEU A 90 6.00 -4.47 -19.93
N TYR A 91 5.59 -3.99 -21.11
CA TYR A 91 5.66 -4.74 -22.36
C TYR A 91 7.09 -5.12 -22.71
N GLU A 92 8.04 -4.17 -22.63
CA GLU A 92 9.44 -4.47 -22.93
C GLU A 92 10.02 -5.58 -22.04
N LYS A 93 9.60 -5.65 -20.78
CA LYS A 93 10.07 -6.67 -19.84
C LYS A 93 9.40 -8.04 -20.04
N TYR A 94 8.12 -8.07 -20.43
CA TYR A 94 7.30 -9.28 -20.38
C TYR A 94 6.74 -9.76 -21.72
N LYS A 95 7.01 -9.09 -22.84
CA LYS A 95 6.47 -9.45 -24.18
C LYS A 95 6.70 -10.92 -24.58
N ASP A 96 7.83 -11.51 -24.18
CA ASP A 96 8.20 -12.89 -24.53
C ASP A 96 7.75 -13.93 -23.49
N THR A 97 7.05 -13.50 -22.42
CA THR A 97 6.63 -14.38 -21.31
C THR A 97 5.17 -14.84 -21.41
N GLY A 98 4.39 -14.22 -22.30
CA GLY A 98 2.94 -14.43 -22.38
C GLY A 98 2.14 -13.81 -21.23
N LYS A 99 2.79 -13.13 -20.26
CA LYS A 99 2.11 -12.43 -19.15
C LYS A 99 1.51 -11.07 -19.53
N MET A 100 1.83 -10.54 -20.71
CA MET A 100 1.24 -9.29 -21.23
C MET A 100 0.12 -9.60 -22.22
N GLN A 101 -1.14 -9.44 -21.80
CA GLN A 101 -2.35 -9.74 -22.58
C GLN A 101 -3.30 -8.52 -22.67
N VAL A 102 -2.78 -7.30 -22.49
CA VAL A 102 -3.57 -6.07 -22.59
C VAL A 102 -3.80 -5.72 -24.06
N LYS A 103 -5.03 -5.94 -24.53
CA LYS A 103 -5.44 -5.53 -25.88
C LYS A 103 -5.64 -4.02 -25.96
N GLN A 104 -5.64 -3.47 -27.17
CA GLN A 104 -5.80 -2.03 -27.36
C GLN A 104 -7.15 -1.53 -26.82
N GLU A 105 -8.22 -2.30 -26.98
CA GLU A 105 -9.55 -2.02 -26.43
C GLU A 105 -9.65 -2.17 -24.89
N HIS A 106 -8.63 -2.73 -24.23
CA HIS A 106 -8.55 -2.88 -22.77
C HIS A 106 -7.61 -1.84 -22.12
N LYS A 107 -7.21 -0.82 -22.88
CA LYS A 107 -6.50 0.37 -22.40
C LYS A 107 -7.51 1.50 -22.23
N PHE A 108 -8.01 1.66 -21.00
CA PHE A 108 -9.12 2.57 -20.73
C PHE A 108 -8.61 3.92 -20.23
N VAL A 109 -9.00 5.00 -20.93
CA VAL A 109 -8.67 6.37 -20.54
C VAL A 109 -9.91 7.09 -20.04
N GLY A 110 -9.80 7.80 -18.91
CA GLY A 110 -10.85 8.63 -18.34
C GLY A 110 -11.49 8.08 -17.06
N PHE A 111 -12.43 8.83 -16.49
CA PHE A 111 -12.98 8.57 -15.14
C PHE A 111 -13.73 7.24 -15.02
N ASP A 112 -14.36 6.73 -16.07
CA ASP A 112 -15.01 5.41 -16.05
C ASP A 112 -14.04 4.25 -16.37
N GLY A 113 -12.77 4.56 -16.67
CA GLY A 113 -11.81 3.55 -17.10
C GLY A 113 -11.53 2.49 -16.03
N PHE A 114 -11.55 2.86 -14.75
CA PHE A 114 -11.30 1.93 -13.66
C PHE A 114 -12.33 0.79 -13.62
N LYS A 115 -13.62 1.09 -13.80
CA LYS A 115 -14.70 0.09 -13.80
C LYS A 115 -14.46 -0.95 -14.90
N LYS A 116 -14.24 -0.46 -16.11
CA LYS A 116 -13.98 -1.30 -17.29
C LYS A 116 -12.74 -2.19 -17.13
N ALA A 117 -11.68 -1.69 -16.49
CA ALA A 117 -10.50 -2.50 -16.21
C ALA A 117 -10.77 -3.56 -15.13
N ILE A 118 -11.43 -3.18 -14.05
CA ILE A 118 -11.77 -4.07 -12.92
C ILE A 118 -12.63 -5.25 -13.39
N ASP A 119 -13.64 -4.99 -14.23
CA ASP A 119 -14.58 -6.02 -14.70
C ASP A 119 -13.88 -7.18 -15.42
N LEU A 120 -12.71 -6.93 -16.03
CA LEU A 120 -11.95 -7.91 -16.81
C LEU A 120 -10.98 -8.78 -15.98
N ALA A 121 -10.78 -8.47 -14.70
CA ALA A 121 -9.74 -9.08 -13.88
C ALA A 121 -10.27 -10.01 -12.77
N ASP A 122 -9.38 -10.82 -12.20
CA ASP A 122 -9.56 -11.53 -10.93
C ASP A 122 -8.86 -10.76 -9.78
N VAL A 123 -7.73 -10.11 -10.07
CA VAL A 123 -6.93 -9.30 -9.13
C VAL A 123 -6.78 -7.87 -9.66
N VAL A 124 -7.01 -6.88 -8.81
CA VAL A 124 -6.93 -5.46 -9.19
C VAL A 124 -5.82 -4.79 -8.39
N ILE A 125 -4.99 -4.02 -9.08
CA ILE A 125 -3.94 -3.18 -8.50
C ILE A 125 -4.42 -1.73 -8.53
N LEU A 126 -4.69 -1.16 -7.36
CA LEU A 126 -5.21 0.19 -7.18
C LEU A 126 -4.11 1.15 -6.73
N THR A 127 -3.57 1.91 -7.68
CA THR A 127 -2.45 2.85 -7.49
C THR A 127 -2.78 4.27 -7.96
N THR A 128 -4.08 4.60 -8.01
CA THR A 128 -4.55 5.97 -8.23
C THR A 128 -4.25 6.85 -7.02
N PRO A 129 -4.29 8.19 -7.16
CA PRO A 129 -4.22 9.09 -6.02
C PRO A 129 -5.28 8.76 -4.94
N PRO A 130 -5.00 9.06 -3.66
CA PRO A 130 -5.74 8.47 -2.56
C PRO A 130 -7.21 8.86 -2.42
N GLY A 131 -7.61 10.04 -2.89
CA GLY A 131 -9.02 10.44 -2.88
C GLY A 131 -9.92 9.45 -3.64
N PHE A 132 -9.44 8.84 -4.72
CA PHE A 132 -10.23 7.90 -5.52
C PHE A 132 -10.36 6.50 -4.90
N ARG A 133 -9.44 6.14 -3.99
CA ARG A 133 -9.27 4.76 -3.58
C ARG A 133 -10.45 4.15 -2.81
N PRO A 134 -11.19 4.89 -1.95
CA PRO A 134 -12.39 4.35 -1.32
C PRO A 134 -13.43 3.86 -2.34
N TYR A 135 -13.59 4.58 -3.46
CA TYR A 135 -14.57 4.24 -4.50
C TYR A 135 -14.09 3.11 -5.40
N HIS A 136 -12.80 3.14 -5.80
CA HIS A 136 -12.22 2.06 -6.61
C HIS A 136 -12.17 0.73 -5.84
N PHE A 137 -11.86 0.79 -4.53
CA PHE A 137 -11.84 -0.38 -3.65
C PHE A 137 -13.24 -0.96 -3.47
N ALA A 138 -14.23 -0.12 -3.15
CA ALA A 138 -15.63 -0.55 -3.03
C ALA A 138 -16.10 -1.28 -4.30
N TYR A 139 -15.89 -0.67 -5.47
CA TYR A 139 -16.30 -1.26 -6.75
C TYR A 139 -15.61 -2.61 -7.01
N ALA A 140 -14.32 -2.74 -6.71
CA ALA A 140 -13.59 -4.00 -6.87
C ALA A 140 -14.14 -5.12 -5.97
N ILE A 141 -14.39 -4.84 -4.69
CA ILE A 141 -14.92 -5.83 -3.75
C ILE A 141 -16.38 -6.18 -4.05
N GLU A 142 -17.20 -5.21 -4.44
CA GLU A 142 -18.57 -5.42 -4.90
C GLU A 142 -18.63 -6.39 -6.10
N ASN A 143 -17.62 -6.36 -6.97
CA ASN A 143 -17.49 -7.23 -8.15
C ASN A 143 -16.57 -8.45 -7.94
N ASP A 144 -16.40 -8.89 -6.70
CA ASP A 144 -15.73 -10.15 -6.33
C ASP A 144 -14.25 -10.23 -6.73
N LYS A 145 -13.52 -9.10 -6.65
CA LYS A 145 -12.10 -9.03 -7.03
C LYS A 145 -11.18 -9.05 -5.81
N HIS A 146 -10.03 -9.71 -5.95
CA HIS A 146 -8.92 -9.51 -5.02
C HIS A 146 -8.25 -8.16 -5.27
N VAL A 147 -7.72 -7.52 -4.24
CA VAL A 147 -7.21 -6.14 -4.34
C VAL A 147 -5.83 -6.02 -3.70
N PHE A 148 -4.87 -5.52 -4.48
CA PHE A 148 -3.73 -4.80 -3.93
C PHE A 148 -4.04 -3.31 -4.05
N MET A 149 -3.82 -2.55 -2.98
CA MET A 149 -4.07 -1.11 -3.03
C MET A 149 -2.98 -0.32 -2.32
N GLU A 150 -2.49 0.74 -2.97
CA GLU A 150 -1.50 1.61 -2.35
C GLU A 150 -2.09 2.39 -1.17
N LYS A 151 -1.24 2.65 -0.18
CA LYS A 151 -1.53 3.63 0.87
C LYS A 151 -1.46 5.06 0.29
N PRO A 152 -2.03 6.07 0.97
CA PRO A 152 -2.97 6.03 2.10
C PRO A 152 -4.40 5.81 1.61
N VAL A 153 -5.23 4.98 2.22
CA VAL A 153 -6.47 4.46 1.57
C VAL A 153 -7.61 5.47 1.38
N ALA A 154 -7.52 6.66 1.94
CA ALA A 154 -8.48 7.76 1.81
C ALA A 154 -7.82 9.11 2.12
N THR A 155 -8.53 10.22 1.85
CA THR A 155 -8.08 11.58 2.19
C THR A 155 -8.93 12.27 3.25
N ASP A 156 -10.09 11.71 3.58
CA ASP A 156 -11.07 12.24 4.54
C ASP A 156 -11.80 11.11 5.29
N VAL A 157 -12.56 11.49 6.31
CA VAL A 157 -13.23 10.54 7.22
C VAL A 157 -14.41 9.81 6.55
N PRO A 158 -15.25 10.45 5.72
CA PRO A 158 -16.22 9.73 4.90
C PRO A 158 -15.59 8.61 4.07
N GLY A 159 -14.45 8.87 3.42
CA GLY A 159 -13.67 7.87 2.70
C GLY A 159 -13.15 6.74 3.60
N ILE A 160 -12.66 7.05 4.80
CA ILE A 160 -12.26 6.04 5.79
C ILE A 160 -13.43 5.12 6.16
N ARG A 161 -14.61 5.68 6.46
CA ARG A 161 -15.79 4.87 6.79
C ARG A 161 -16.17 3.95 5.63
N LYS A 162 -16.11 4.43 4.39
CA LYS A 162 -16.36 3.61 3.20
C LYS A 162 -15.35 2.48 3.04
N VAL A 163 -14.05 2.72 3.30
CA VAL A 163 -13.03 1.65 3.28
C VAL A 163 -13.28 0.62 4.38
N LEU A 164 -13.64 1.04 5.60
CA LEU A 164 -13.95 0.13 6.71
C LEU A 164 -15.18 -0.73 6.43
N GLU A 165 -16.22 -0.15 5.83
CA GLU A 165 -17.40 -0.91 5.37
C GLU A 165 -17.02 -1.93 4.29
N THR A 166 -16.24 -1.50 3.30
CA THR A 166 -15.78 -2.36 2.20
C THR A 166 -14.86 -3.47 2.71
N ALA A 167 -14.03 -3.21 3.74
CA ALA A 167 -13.18 -4.21 4.37
C ALA A 167 -14.00 -5.36 4.96
N LYS A 168 -15.12 -5.06 5.65
CA LYS A 168 -16.04 -6.08 6.17
C LYS A 168 -16.66 -6.92 5.05
N LEU A 169 -17.03 -6.29 3.93
CA LEU A 169 -17.56 -7.00 2.78
C LEU A 169 -16.49 -7.92 2.16
N ALA A 170 -15.23 -7.49 2.09
CA ALA A 170 -14.14 -8.32 1.60
C ALA A 170 -13.94 -9.59 2.45
N ASP A 171 -14.04 -9.49 3.79
CA ASP A 171 -14.01 -10.65 4.69
C ASP A 171 -15.17 -11.62 4.43
N GLN A 172 -16.39 -11.08 4.31
CA GLN A 172 -17.58 -11.89 4.01
C GLN A 172 -17.46 -12.65 2.70
N LYS A 173 -16.86 -12.01 1.69
CA LYS A 173 -16.60 -12.59 0.37
C LYS A 173 -15.31 -13.42 0.30
N ARG A 174 -14.52 -13.46 1.39
CA ARG A 174 -13.20 -14.11 1.46
C ARG A 174 -12.23 -13.64 0.38
N LEU A 175 -12.24 -12.35 0.09
CA LEU A 175 -11.35 -11.73 -0.88
C LEU A 175 -10.05 -11.29 -0.21
N ASN A 176 -8.92 -11.61 -0.84
CA ASN A 176 -7.63 -11.09 -0.42
C ASN A 176 -7.52 -9.58 -0.71
N VAL A 177 -7.19 -8.81 0.31
CA VAL A 177 -6.92 -7.38 0.26
C VAL A 177 -5.60 -7.08 0.95
N VAL A 178 -4.62 -6.58 0.19
CA VAL A 178 -3.33 -6.12 0.71
C VAL A 178 -3.21 -4.62 0.51
N VAL A 179 -2.76 -3.91 1.55
CA VAL A 179 -2.48 -2.48 1.52
C VAL A 179 -0.96 -2.30 1.49
N GLY A 180 -0.45 -1.39 0.65
CA GLY A 180 0.98 -1.09 0.45
C GLY A 180 1.71 -0.47 1.66
N LEU A 181 1.53 -1.03 2.86
CA LEU A 181 2.29 -0.75 4.08
C LEU A 181 3.45 -1.75 4.18
N GLN A 182 4.33 -1.70 3.18
CA GLN A 182 5.49 -2.57 2.96
C GLN A 182 6.36 -2.86 4.20
N ARG A 183 6.41 -1.99 5.21
CA ARG A 183 7.18 -2.25 6.46
C ARG A 183 6.67 -3.45 7.26
N HIS A 184 5.40 -3.83 7.10
CA HIS A 184 4.84 -5.08 7.65
C HIS A 184 5.42 -6.34 6.98
N TYR A 185 6.07 -6.17 5.83
CA TYR A 185 6.72 -7.22 5.05
C TYR A 185 8.25 -7.12 5.11
N GLN A 186 8.80 -6.23 5.96
CA GLN A 186 10.22 -6.00 6.08
C GLN A 186 10.80 -6.69 7.33
N GLU A 187 11.80 -7.55 7.14
CA GLU A 187 12.28 -8.46 8.20
C GLU A 187 12.78 -7.75 9.46
N ASN A 188 13.54 -6.66 9.30
CA ASN A 188 14.06 -5.91 10.45
C ASN A 188 12.92 -5.36 11.32
N TYR A 189 11.85 -4.84 10.72
CA TYR A 189 10.67 -4.36 11.45
C TYR A 189 9.89 -5.51 12.08
N ILE A 190 9.66 -6.61 11.35
CA ILE A 190 8.93 -7.79 11.87
C ILE A 190 9.61 -8.35 13.11
N LYS A 191 10.92 -8.63 13.02
CA LYS A 191 11.70 -9.19 14.15
C LYS A 191 11.78 -8.21 15.33
N THR A 192 11.91 -6.91 15.06
CA THR A 192 11.89 -5.88 16.11
C THR A 192 10.54 -5.84 16.82
N HIS A 193 9.45 -5.87 16.06
CA HIS A 193 8.10 -5.93 16.62
C HIS A 193 7.87 -7.19 17.45
N GLU A 194 8.41 -8.35 17.05
CA GLU A 194 8.35 -9.58 17.86
C GLU A 194 9.02 -9.42 19.23
N LEU A 195 10.18 -8.75 19.30
CA LEU A 195 10.88 -8.45 20.56
C LEU A 195 10.13 -7.45 21.45
N ILE A 196 9.41 -6.51 20.85
CA ILE A 196 8.54 -5.59 21.60
C ILE A 196 7.32 -6.36 22.12
N LYS A 197 6.63 -7.09 21.25
CA LYS A 197 5.41 -7.83 21.53
C LYS A 197 5.60 -8.93 22.59
N ASN A 198 6.75 -9.59 22.61
CA ASN A 198 7.05 -10.62 23.61
C ASN A 198 7.48 -10.04 24.97
N GLY A 199 7.58 -8.71 25.09
CA GLY A 199 7.90 -8.00 26.33
C GLY A 199 9.39 -7.88 26.65
N SER A 200 10.30 -8.36 25.79
CA SER A 200 11.75 -8.33 26.04
C SER A 200 12.30 -6.91 26.27
N LEU A 201 11.68 -5.92 25.61
CA LEU A 201 12.08 -4.51 25.70
C LEU A 201 11.15 -3.67 26.59
N GLY A 202 10.14 -4.30 27.20
CA GLY A 202 9.12 -3.62 27.98
C GLY A 202 8.10 -2.86 27.12
N LYS A 203 7.47 -1.81 27.67
CA LYS A 203 6.42 -1.04 26.99
C LYS A 203 6.98 0.22 26.36
N ILE A 204 6.51 0.59 25.17
CA ILE A 204 6.77 1.92 24.59
C ILE A 204 6.07 2.98 25.47
N VAL A 205 6.81 4.01 25.89
CA VAL A 205 6.29 5.12 26.69
C VAL A 205 6.37 6.46 25.94
N ALA A 206 7.33 6.58 25.04
CA ALA A 206 7.49 7.74 24.17
C ALA A 206 8.20 7.32 22.88
N GLY A 207 8.14 8.16 21.86
CA GLY A 207 8.89 7.92 20.64
C GLY A 207 8.79 9.06 19.66
N GLN A 208 9.58 8.94 18.60
CA GLN A 208 9.63 9.88 17.51
C GLN A 208 9.55 9.13 16.18
N VAL A 209 8.75 9.66 15.27
CA VAL A 209 8.59 9.11 13.91
C VAL A 209 8.83 10.21 12.89
N TYR A 210 9.60 9.90 11.83
CA TYR A 210 10.11 10.92 10.92
C TYR A 210 9.89 10.58 9.45
N TRP A 211 9.41 11.58 8.70
CA TRP A 211 9.54 11.66 7.24
C TRP A 211 9.97 13.05 6.80
N ASN A 212 11.26 13.31 6.93
CA ASN A 212 11.89 14.58 6.56
C ASN A 212 12.69 14.40 5.27
N SER A 213 12.23 15.06 4.20
CA SER A 213 12.86 14.99 2.88
C SER A 213 12.81 16.35 2.14
N GLU A 214 13.22 16.37 0.88
CA GLU A 214 13.31 17.60 0.09
C GLU A 214 11.98 18.00 -0.57
N GLY A 215 11.04 17.07 -0.71
CA GLY A 215 9.78 17.27 -1.43
C GLY A 215 9.61 16.34 -2.62
N VAL A 216 8.67 16.70 -3.48
CA VAL A 216 8.28 15.91 -4.66
C VAL A 216 8.38 16.77 -5.91
N TRP A 217 8.12 16.15 -7.07
CA TRP A 217 8.06 16.85 -8.35
C TRP A 217 7.12 18.07 -8.32
N VAL A 218 7.22 18.92 -9.33
CA VAL A 218 6.23 19.96 -9.66
C VAL A 218 6.08 19.96 -11.18
N ARG A 219 4.85 19.92 -11.68
CA ARG A 219 4.57 20.02 -13.13
C ARG A 219 4.03 21.42 -13.42
N PRO A 220 4.75 22.24 -14.21
CA PRO A 220 4.31 23.60 -14.51
C PRO A 220 2.99 23.58 -15.28
N ARG A 221 2.18 24.63 -15.09
CA ARG A 221 0.95 24.84 -15.84
C ARG A 221 1.23 24.90 -17.34
N LYS A 222 0.36 24.28 -18.14
CA LYS A 222 0.42 24.34 -19.61
C LYS A 222 -0.69 25.26 -20.15
N PRO A 223 -0.45 25.99 -21.25
CA PRO A 223 -1.51 26.75 -21.92
C PRO A 223 -2.70 25.86 -22.29
N GLY A 224 -3.93 26.33 -22.02
CA GLY A 224 -5.17 25.60 -22.32
C GLY A 224 -5.50 24.45 -21.35
N GLN A 225 -4.65 24.18 -20.36
CA GLN A 225 -4.90 23.16 -19.34
C GLN A 225 -6.05 23.60 -18.42
N SER A 226 -7.04 22.73 -18.21
CA SER A 226 -8.10 23.00 -17.24
C SER A 226 -7.55 22.94 -15.81
N GLU A 227 -8.25 23.59 -14.89
CA GLU A 227 -7.86 23.59 -13.48
C GLU A 227 -7.91 22.17 -12.89
N LEU A 228 -8.93 21.38 -13.26
CA LEU A 228 -9.03 19.97 -12.84
C LEU A 228 -7.87 19.13 -13.38
N GLU A 229 -7.52 19.28 -14.66
CA GLU A 229 -6.37 18.58 -15.23
C GLU A 229 -5.07 18.96 -14.51
N TYR A 230 -4.87 20.26 -14.23
CA TYR A 230 -3.69 20.72 -13.50
C TYR A 230 -3.61 20.08 -12.11
N GLN A 231 -4.71 20.09 -11.35
CA GLN A 231 -4.75 19.48 -10.03
C GLN A 231 -4.52 17.97 -10.09
N MET A 232 -5.11 17.25 -11.06
CA MET A 232 -4.90 15.81 -11.23
C MET A 232 -3.45 15.46 -11.57
N ARG A 233 -2.80 16.24 -12.45
CA ARG A 233 -1.39 16.02 -12.80
C ARG A 233 -0.44 16.42 -11.67
N ASN A 234 -0.86 17.32 -10.78
CA ASN A 234 -0.13 17.75 -9.59
C ASN A 234 -0.80 17.28 -8.28
N TRP A 235 -1.47 16.12 -8.30
CA TRP A 235 -2.40 15.65 -7.26
C TRP A 235 -1.86 15.75 -5.85
N TYR A 236 -0.54 15.54 -5.69
CA TYR A 236 0.18 15.60 -4.43
C TYR A 236 -0.09 16.88 -3.64
N TYR A 237 -0.27 18.01 -4.32
CA TYR A 237 -0.41 19.32 -3.69
C TYR A 237 -1.84 19.71 -3.29
N PHE A 238 -2.82 18.80 -3.46
CA PHE A 238 -4.23 19.10 -3.22
C PHE A 238 -4.82 18.14 -2.18
N ASN A 239 -5.42 18.69 -1.12
CA ASN A 239 -5.86 17.86 0.02
C ASN A 239 -6.94 16.86 -0.37
N TRP A 240 -7.84 17.25 -1.26
CA TRP A 240 -8.93 16.39 -1.69
C TRP A 240 -8.46 15.15 -2.45
N ILE A 241 -7.36 15.25 -3.21
CA ILE A 241 -6.80 14.13 -3.98
C ILE A 241 -5.71 13.37 -3.21
N CYS A 242 -4.81 14.07 -2.53
CA CYS A 242 -3.62 13.52 -1.87
C CYS A 242 -3.78 13.38 -0.35
N GLY A 243 -4.37 14.39 0.27
CA GLY A 243 -4.49 14.49 1.71
C GLY A 243 -3.28 15.07 2.44
N ASP A 244 -2.31 15.67 1.71
CA ASP A 244 -1.03 16.19 2.22
C ASP A 244 0.05 15.10 2.45
N HIS A 245 1.31 15.48 2.53
CA HIS A 245 2.46 14.61 2.69
C HIS A 245 2.50 13.86 4.03
N ILE A 246 1.81 14.38 5.05
CA ILE A 246 1.57 13.64 6.29
C ILE A 246 0.76 12.36 6.05
N LEU A 247 -0.19 12.40 5.10
CA LEU A 247 -0.93 11.21 4.67
C LEU A 247 -0.15 10.41 3.64
N GLU A 248 0.39 11.04 2.61
CA GLU A 248 0.92 10.30 1.45
C GLU A 248 2.20 9.55 1.82
N GLN A 249 3.16 10.21 2.47
CA GLN A 249 4.46 9.61 2.78
C GLN A 249 4.57 9.19 4.24
N HIS A 250 4.28 10.11 5.15
CA HIS A 250 4.55 9.92 6.57
C HIS A 250 3.67 8.86 7.24
N ILE A 251 2.57 8.45 6.59
CA ILE A 251 1.74 7.33 7.03
C ILE A 251 2.57 6.08 7.35
N HIS A 252 3.65 5.80 6.62
CA HIS A 252 4.48 4.64 6.90
C HIS A 252 5.05 4.64 8.32
N ASN A 253 5.50 5.80 8.82
CA ASN A 253 6.09 5.87 10.15
C ASN A 253 5.02 5.99 11.24
N ILE A 254 3.90 6.66 10.94
CA ILE A 254 2.73 6.69 11.82
C ILE A 254 2.16 5.28 12.01
N ASP A 255 2.07 4.50 10.94
CA ASP A 255 1.66 3.10 10.96
C ASP A 255 2.60 2.23 11.79
N VAL A 256 3.93 2.40 11.65
CA VAL A 256 4.90 1.68 12.51
C VAL A 256 4.67 2.00 13.99
N ALA A 257 4.38 3.25 14.34
CA ALA A 257 4.04 3.60 15.73
C ALA A 257 2.76 2.88 16.19
N ASN A 258 1.67 2.94 15.42
CA ASN A 258 0.44 2.23 15.74
C ASN A 258 0.70 0.73 15.93
N TRP A 259 1.47 0.14 15.00
CA TRP A 259 1.78 -1.28 14.97
C TRP A 259 2.63 -1.72 16.16
N PHE A 260 3.71 -0.99 16.45
CA PHE A 260 4.64 -1.35 17.53
C PHE A 260 4.03 -1.16 18.92
N ILE A 261 3.17 -0.14 19.09
CA ILE A 261 2.45 0.06 20.35
C ILE A 261 1.28 -0.94 20.46
N GLY A 262 0.69 -1.32 19.32
CA GLY A 262 -0.45 -2.26 19.25
C GLY A 262 -1.81 -1.58 19.45
N GLU A 263 -1.89 -0.27 19.24
CA GLU A 263 -3.09 0.56 19.43
C GLU A 263 -3.08 1.76 18.47
N TYR A 264 -4.19 2.48 18.41
CA TYR A 264 -4.33 3.71 17.61
C TYR A 264 -4.47 4.93 18.55
N PRO A 265 -4.12 6.15 18.11
CA PRO A 265 -4.17 7.34 18.96
C PRO A 265 -5.58 7.62 19.49
N LEU A 266 -5.68 8.06 20.75
CA LEU A 266 -6.90 8.66 21.32
C LEU A 266 -7.11 10.08 20.83
N SER A 267 -6.02 10.82 20.64
CA SER A 267 -6.05 12.22 20.21
C SER A 267 -4.75 12.62 19.54
N ALA A 268 -4.80 13.72 18.81
CA ALA A 268 -3.63 14.41 18.29
C ALA A 268 -3.69 15.90 18.59
N GLN A 269 -2.52 16.50 18.81
CA GLN A 269 -2.31 17.94 18.77
C GLN A 269 -1.07 18.25 17.95
N GLY A 270 -0.92 19.47 17.45
CA GLY A 270 0.28 19.78 16.68
C GLY A 270 0.31 21.16 16.08
N MET A 271 1.43 21.44 15.41
CA MET A 271 1.68 22.67 14.67
C MET A 271 2.24 22.32 13.29
N GLY A 272 1.97 23.19 12.32
CA GLY A 272 2.48 23.03 10.97
C GLY A 272 2.30 24.31 10.18
N GLY A 273 2.76 24.28 8.93
CA GLY A 273 2.57 25.40 8.04
C GLY A 273 3.33 25.23 6.75
N ARG A 274 3.57 26.36 6.10
CA ARG A 274 4.20 26.43 4.80
C ARG A 274 5.17 27.60 4.73
N MET A 275 6.43 27.32 4.41
CA MET A 275 7.48 28.32 4.29
C MET A 275 8.09 28.40 2.89
N VAL A 276 8.25 27.28 2.17
CA VAL A 276 8.96 27.22 0.88
C VAL A 276 8.04 27.01 -0.32
N ARG A 277 6.83 26.48 -0.13
CA ARG A 277 5.84 26.24 -1.20
C ARG A 277 4.95 27.47 -1.48
N LYS A 278 5.56 28.59 -1.89
CA LYS A 278 4.86 29.89 -2.01
C LYS A 278 4.46 30.30 -3.44
N GLY A 279 4.96 29.59 -4.45
CA GLY A 279 4.71 29.91 -5.86
C GLY A 279 3.38 29.37 -6.40
N PRO A 280 2.94 29.85 -7.59
CA PRO A 280 1.70 29.43 -8.25
C PRO A 280 1.70 27.96 -8.70
N ASP A 281 2.87 27.33 -8.71
CA ASP A 281 3.04 25.92 -9.03
C ASP A 281 2.77 24.97 -7.84
N HIS A 282 2.43 25.53 -6.67
CA HIS A 282 2.08 24.75 -5.48
C HIS A 282 0.59 24.88 -5.17
N GLY A 283 -0.01 23.79 -4.70
CA GLY A 283 -1.39 23.75 -4.22
C GLY A 283 -1.56 24.30 -2.80
N GLU A 284 -2.41 23.67 -2.01
CA GLU A 284 -2.92 24.17 -0.73
C GLU A 284 -2.26 23.54 0.51
N ILE A 285 -1.41 22.54 0.31
CA ILE A 285 -0.83 21.75 1.39
C ILE A 285 0.29 22.46 2.17
N PHE A 286 0.52 22.01 3.40
CA PHE A 286 1.67 22.43 4.21
C PHE A 286 2.99 21.86 3.66
N ASP A 287 4.13 22.37 4.12
CA ASP A 287 5.46 21.78 3.86
C ASP A 287 6.14 21.23 5.12
N HIS A 288 5.49 21.34 6.27
CA HIS A 288 5.91 20.69 7.50
C HIS A 288 4.74 20.49 8.46
N HIS A 289 4.80 19.37 9.18
CA HIS A 289 3.93 19.07 10.31
C HIS A 289 4.76 18.55 11.48
N PHE A 290 4.38 18.96 12.69
CA PHE A 290 4.77 18.34 13.94
C PHE A 290 3.52 18.00 14.72
N VAL A 291 3.34 16.72 15.06
CA VAL A 291 2.14 16.19 15.71
C VAL A 291 2.56 15.39 16.93
N GLU A 292 1.83 15.53 18.03
CA GLU A 292 1.92 14.65 19.18
C GLU A 292 0.66 13.78 19.20
N PHE A 293 0.85 12.48 19.05
CA PHE A 293 -0.21 11.49 19.18
C PHE A 293 -0.20 10.93 20.60
N THR A 294 -1.33 11.02 21.30
CA THR A 294 -1.52 10.39 22.61
C THR A 294 -2.30 9.10 22.43
N TYR A 295 -1.77 8.00 22.94
CA TYR A 295 -2.37 6.67 22.81
C TYR A 295 -3.05 6.20 24.11
N PRO A 296 -3.96 5.20 24.06
CA PRO A 296 -4.65 4.69 25.24
C PRO A 296 -3.74 4.21 26.38
N SER A 297 -2.57 3.65 26.06
CA SER A 297 -1.58 3.25 27.07
C SER A 297 -0.95 4.41 27.85
N GLY A 298 -1.15 5.66 27.39
CA GLY A 298 -0.45 6.85 27.86
C GLY A 298 0.84 7.16 27.09
N ALA A 299 1.23 6.33 26.12
CA ALA A 299 2.35 6.62 25.24
C ALA A 299 2.11 7.90 24.43
N VAL A 300 3.16 8.71 24.27
CA VAL A 300 3.14 9.92 23.44
C VAL A 300 4.17 9.81 22.32
N ILE A 301 3.71 9.90 21.07
CA ILE A 301 4.58 9.83 19.89
C ILE A 301 4.66 11.20 19.21
N SER A 302 5.88 11.75 19.16
CA SER A 302 6.20 12.95 18.40
C SER A 302 6.45 12.60 16.93
N SER A 303 5.52 12.97 16.08
CA SER A 303 5.51 12.75 14.65
C SER A 303 5.97 14.00 13.92
N GLN A 304 6.99 13.88 13.07
CA GLN A 304 7.53 14.99 12.28
C GLN A 304 7.63 14.60 10.81
N CYS A 305 7.09 15.43 9.93
CA CYS A 305 7.37 15.34 8.51
C CYS A 305 7.61 16.73 7.90
N ARG A 306 8.45 16.78 6.85
CA ARG A 306 8.89 18.04 6.23
C ARG A 306 9.33 17.84 4.78
N HIS A 307 9.02 18.81 3.94
CA HIS A 307 9.50 18.96 2.56
C HIS A 307 10.22 20.29 2.36
N GLN A 308 11.52 20.31 2.66
CA GLN A 308 12.37 21.47 2.53
C GLN A 308 13.76 21.04 2.03
N PRO A 309 14.18 21.44 0.81
CA PRO A 309 15.50 21.07 0.27
C PRO A 309 16.67 21.58 1.13
N ASN A 310 17.83 20.91 1.04
CA ASN A 310 19.06 21.30 1.75
C ASN A 310 18.91 21.35 3.28
N THR A 311 18.09 20.47 3.84
CA THR A 311 17.90 20.31 5.29
C THR A 311 18.13 18.85 5.71
N MET A 312 18.11 18.55 7.01
CA MET A 312 18.36 17.19 7.53
C MET A 312 17.41 16.15 6.94
N TYR A 313 17.92 15.20 6.15
CA TYR A 313 17.17 14.04 5.70
C TYR A 313 16.99 13.04 6.86
N LYS A 314 15.76 12.61 7.15
CA LYS A 314 15.49 11.56 8.14
C LYS A 314 14.18 10.84 7.84
N VAL A 315 14.27 9.54 7.57
CA VAL A 315 13.12 8.63 7.46
C VAL A 315 13.35 7.44 8.38
N GLY A 316 12.52 7.30 9.41
CA GLY A 316 12.64 6.22 10.40
C GLY A 316 11.98 6.57 11.74
N GLU A 317 12.22 5.74 12.75
CA GLU A 317 11.59 5.81 14.05
C GLU A 317 12.62 5.64 15.18
N ALA A 318 12.31 6.20 16.33
CA ALA A 318 13.02 5.97 17.58
C ALA A 318 12.00 5.85 18.71
N PHE A 319 11.98 4.73 19.41
CA PHE A 319 11.05 4.46 20.50
C PHE A 319 11.82 4.30 21.81
N GLN A 320 11.36 4.98 22.85
CA GLN A 320 11.79 4.78 24.22
C GLN A 320 10.84 3.79 24.89
N LEU A 321 11.41 2.68 25.37
CA LEU A 321 10.71 1.62 26.06
C LEU A 321 11.17 1.54 27.51
N THR A 322 10.38 0.89 28.38
CA THR A 322 10.71 0.81 29.81
C THR A 322 12.03 0.07 30.10
N ASN A 323 12.49 -0.80 29.19
CA ASN A 323 13.73 -1.56 29.37
C ASN A 323 14.78 -1.26 28.28
N GLY A 324 14.60 -0.26 27.43
CA GLY A 324 15.56 0.03 26.37
C GLY A 324 15.08 1.05 25.33
N THR A 325 15.81 1.13 24.22
CA THR A 325 15.47 2.00 23.08
C THR A 325 15.57 1.20 21.79
N VAL A 326 14.62 1.44 20.89
CA VAL A 326 14.61 0.88 19.53
C VAL A 326 14.76 2.02 18.53
N ILE A 327 15.65 1.87 17.55
CA ILE A 327 15.79 2.80 16.42
C ILE A 327 15.65 2.01 15.13
N THR A 328 14.72 2.41 14.27
CA THR A 328 14.45 1.77 12.97
C THR A 328 14.57 2.78 11.83
N SER A 329 14.90 2.28 10.64
CA SER A 329 14.89 3.06 9.40
C SER A 329 14.62 2.16 8.21
N ASP A 330 14.05 2.72 7.15
CA ASP A 330 13.63 1.97 5.95
C ASP A 330 14.79 1.23 5.29
N ALA A 331 15.93 1.92 5.10
CA ALA A 331 17.10 1.39 4.41
C ALA A 331 18.18 0.77 5.34
N GLY A 332 17.94 0.73 6.66
CA GLY A 332 18.96 0.39 7.65
C GLY A 332 18.62 -0.81 8.54
N ALA A 333 19.54 -1.13 9.44
CA ALA A 333 19.28 -2.08 10.52
C ALA A 333 18.38 -1.45 11.60
N ALA A 334 17.54 -2.25 12.23
CA ALA A 334 16.93 -1.90 13.49
C ALA A 334 17.97 -2.08 14.61
N LYS A 335 18.15 -1.06 15.44
CA LYS A 335 19.13 -1.07 16.53
C LYS A 335 18.45 -1.01 17.88
N ILE A 336 18.92 -1.85 18.79
CA ILE A 336 18.35 -1.99 20.13
C ILE A 336 19.42 -1.64 21.15
N TYR A 337 19.07 -0.78 22.09
CA TYR A 337 19.95 -0.32 23.16
C TYR A 337 19.33 -0.60 24.52
N ASP A 338 20.17 -0.90 25.51
CA ASP A 338 19.74 -0.91 26.91
C ASP A 338 19.60 0.52 27.46
N LEU A 339 19.13 0.66 28.70
CA LEU A 339 18.93 1.95 29.36
C LEU A 339 20.25 2.73 29.62
N SER A 340 21.41 2.08 29.53
CA SER A 340 22.72 2.73 29.64
C SER A 340 23.21 3.30 28.29
N GLY A 341 22.51 2.98 27.19
CA GLY A 341 22.91 3.34 25.83
C GLY A 341 23.85 2.34 25.17
N LYS A 342 24.05 1.15 25.75
CA LYS A 342 24.84 0.09 25.13
C LYS A 342 24.02 -0.63 24.06
N GLU A 343 24.57 -0.78 22.86
CA GLU A 343 23.95 -1.56 21.79
C GLU A 343 23.88 -3.04 22.19
N MET A 344 22.67 -3.59 22.19
CA MET A 344 22.38 -4.97 22.56
C MET A 344 22.21 -5.85 21.32
N GLU A 345 21.57 -5.32 20.29
CA GLU A 345 21.25 -6.06 19.08
C GLU A 345 21.12 -5.13 17.87
N SER A 346 21.44 -5.66 16.69
CA SER A 346 21.29 -5.01 15.39
C SER A 346 20.69 -5.99 14.39
N ILE A 347 19.48 -5.69 13.92
CA ILE A 347 18.67 -6.58 13.08
C ILE A 347 18.62 -6.00 11.66
N SER A 348 19.19 -6.73 10.70
CA SER A 348 19.18 -6.35 9.29
C SER A 348 18.24 -7.24 8.49
N ASN A 349 17.79 -6.73 7.33
CA ASN A 349 17.11 -7.53 6.33
C ASN A 349 18.06 -8.58 5.73
N SER A 350 17.54 -9.71 5.29
CA SER A 350 18.29 -10.65 4.47
C SER A 350 18.71 -10.00 3.14
N GLN A 351 19.82 -10.49 2.58
CA GLN A 351 20.34 -10.00 1.29
C GLN A 351 19.32 -10.22 0.18
N GLY A 352 19.03 -9.17 -0.59
CA GLY A 352 18.06 -9.19 -1.69
C GLY A 352 16.60 -9.13 -1.26
N HIS A 353 16.31 -9.00 0.03
CA HIS A 353 14.93 -8.81 0.51
C HIS A 353 14.33 -7.52 -0.04
N ASN A 354 13.16 -7.62 -0.64
CA ASN A 354 12.40 -6.49 -1.14
C ASN A 354 10.98 -6.53 -0.56
N PRO A 355 10.65 -5.67 0.43
CA PRO A 355 9.34 -5.70 1.07
C PRO A 355 8.20 -5.39 0.09
N TYR A 356 8.45 -4.57 -0.93
CA TYR A 356 7.47 -4.29 -1.98
C TYR A 356 7.21 -5.49 -2.90
N GLN A 357 8.13 -6.44 -3.02
CA GLN A 357 7.87 -7.68 -3.74
C GLN A 357 7.16 -8.69 -2.84
N GLU A 358 7.55 -8.73 -1.57
CA GLU A 358 7.04 -9.68 -0.58
C GLU A 358 5.54 -9.51 -0.30
N GLU A 359 5.04 -8.26 -0.28
CA GLU A 359 3.59 -7.98 -0.17
C GLU A 359 2.79 -8.65 -1.30
N HIS A 360 3.29 -8.60 -2.54
CA HIS A 360 2.66 -9.28 -3.68
C HIS A 360 2.84 -10.81 -3.60
N ASN A 361 4.03 -11.31 -3.27
CA ASN A 361 4.28 -12.74 -3.11
C ASN A 361 3.27 -13.39 -2.16
N ARG A 362 3.08 -12.78 -0.97
CA ARG A 362 2.14 -13.30 0.04
C ARG A 362 0.69 -13.23 -0.40
N MET A 363 0.30 -12.13 -1.06
CA MET A 363 -1.06 -11.99 -1.60
C MET A 363 -1.38 -13.10 -2.60
N PHE A 364 -0.52 -13.30 -3.60
CA PHE A 364 -0.75 -14.29 -4.65
C PHE A 364 -0.68 -15.72 -4.09
N ALA A 365 0.26 -16.02 -3.20
CA ALA A 365 0.30 -17.29 -2.49
C ALA A 365 -1.00 -17.57 -1.72
N SER A 366 -1.50 -16.59 -0.96
CA SER A 366 -2.77 -16.71 -0.23
C SER A 366 -3.95 -16.99 -1.17
N ILE A 367 -4.04 -16.32 -2.33
CA ILE A 367 -5.07 -16.59 -3.34
C ILE A 367 -4.99 -18.05 -3.82
N ARG A 368 -3.79 -18.55 -4.14
CA ARG A 368 -3.59 -19.94 -4.60
C ARG A 368 -3.96 -20.97 -3.54
N GLU A 369 -3.64 -20.67 -2.29
CA GLU A 369 -3.91 -21.54 -1.14
C GLU A 369 -5.35 -21.41 -0.63
N LYS A 370 -6.18 -20.55 -1.24
CA LYS A 370 -7.54 -20.20 -0.80
C LYS A 370 -7.58 -19.62 0.62
N GLY A 371 -6.46 -19.02 1.02
CA GLY A 371 -6.31 -18.19 2.21
C GLY A 371 -7.00 -16.84 2.06
N VAL A 372 -6.99 -16.07 3.15
CA VAL A 372 -7.55 -14.72 3.22
C VAL A 372 -6.57 -13.85 3.99
N ILE A 373 -6.08 -12.81 3.31
CA ILE A 373 -5.38 -11.67 3.89
C ILE A 373 -6.32 -10.48 3.72
N ASN A 374 -6.58 -9.72 4.78
CA ASN A 374 -7.36 -8.49 4.69
C ASN A 374 -6.73 -7.40 5.55
N ASP A 375 -5.85 -6.62 4.93
CA ASP A 375 -5.15 -5.51 5.56
C ASP A 375 -5.98 -4.21 5.56
N ALA A 376 -7.19 -4.21 4.98
CA ALA A 376 -7.94 -2.99 4.71
C ALA A 376 -8.34 -2.23 5.99
N GLU A 377 -8.73 -2.94 7.06
CA GLU A 377 -9.03 -2.29 8.34
C GLU A 377 -7.78 -1.64 8.94
N ASN A 378 -6.63 -2.33 8.92
CA ASN A 378 -5.37 -1.75 9.39
C ASN A 378 -4.96 -0.53 8.56
N GLY A 379 -5.00 -0.65 7.22
CA GLY A 379 -4.69 0.45 6.32
C GLY A 379 -5.60 1.67 6.49
N ALA A 380 -6.89 1.44 6.77
CA ALA A 380 -7.84 2.50 7.09
C ALA A 380 -7.49 3.18 8.41
N LYS A 381 -7.24 2.44 9.49
CA LYS A 381 -6.90 3.05 10.78
C LYS A 381 -5.55 3.77 10.74
N SER A 382 -4.54 3.24 10.05
CA SER A 382 -3.27 3.94 9.87
C SER A 382 -3.41 5.21 9.03
N THR A 383 -4.25 5.20 8.00
CA THR A 383 -4.60 6.41 7.25
C THR A 383 -5.36 7.41 8.14
N MET A 384 -6.27 6.93 8.99
CA MET A 384 -7.01 7.76 9.92
C MET A 384 -6.09 8.44 10.96
N SER A 385 -5.06 7.75 11.49
CA SER A 385 -4.05 8.39 12.34
C SER A 385 -3.36 9.56 11.64
N ALA A 386 -3.04 9.41 10.35
CA ALA A 386 -2.45 10.49 9.56
C ALA A 386 -3.45 11.64 9.31
N ILE A 387 -4.73 11.33 9.01
CA ILE A 387 -5.82 12.31 8.89
C ILE A 387 -5.98 13.10 10.18
N LEU A 388 -5.97 12.42 11.34
CA LEU A 388 -6.06 13.04 12.65
C LEU A 388 -4.91 14.04 12.87
N GLY A 389 -3.68 13.67 12.50
CA GLY A 389 -2.53 14.58 12.57
C GLY A 389 -2.65 15.80 11.66
N ARG A 390 -3.19 15.63 10.44
CA ARG A 390 -3.50 16.76 9.54
C ARG A 390 -4.56 17.66 10.15
N MET A 391 -5.66 17.10 10.66
CA MET A 391 -6.73 17.87 11.30
C MET A 391 -6.20 18.70 12.48
N ALA A 392 -5.38 18.10 13.34
CA ALA A 392 -4.77 18.78 14.47
C ALA A 392 -3.89 19.96 14.03
N THR A 393 -3.01 19.76 13.05
CA THR A 393 -2.09 20.80 12.57
C THR A 393 -2.77 21.90 11.76
N TYR A 394 -3.76 21.56 10.94
CA TYR A 394 -4.53 22.54 10.16
C TYR A 394 -5.41 23.41 11.05
N SER A 395 -6.02 22.82 12.08
CA SER A 395 -6.89 23.57 13.01
C SER A 395 -6.12 24.26 14.13
N GLY A 396 -4.95 23.77 14.50
CA GLY A 396 -4.23 24.18 15.72
C GLY A 396 -4.93 23.76 17.01
N LYS A 397 -5.81 22.76 16.97
CA LYS A 397 -6.58 22.25 18.11
C LYS A 397 -6.13 20.84 18.49
N VAL A 398 -6.43 20.45 19.72
CA VAL A 398 -6.45 19.03 20.11
C VAL A 398 -7.71 18.41 19.51
N ILE A 399 -7.56 17.33 18.76
CA ILE A 399 -8.67 16.61 18.14
C ILE A 399 -8.71 15.18 18.69
N GLY A 400 -9.86 14.73 19.16
CA GLY A 400 -10.07 13.35 19.60
C GLY A 400 -10.31 12.41 18.41
N TRP A 401 -9.92 11.14 18.52
CA TRP A 401 -10.15 10.13 17.49
C TRP A 401 -11.65 9.95 17.20
N GLU A 402 -12.46 9.77 18.23
CA GLU A 402 -13.92 9.60 18.08
C GLU A 402 -14.59 10.87 17.53
N GLU A 403 -14.14 12.05 17.97
CA GLU A 403 -14.59 13.33 17.42
C GLU A 403 -14.30 13.41 15.91
N ALA A 404 -13.07 13.08 15.50
CA ALA A 404 -12.67 13.06 14.11
C ALA A 404 -13.46 12.01 13.30
N MET A 405 -13.64 10.80 13.83
CA MET A 405 -14.40 9.73 13.17
C MET A 405 -15.88 10.08 12.91
N ASN A 406 -16.43 11.05 13.62
CA ASN A 406 -17.79 11.58 13.42
C ASN A 406 -17.86 12.73 12.39
N SER A 407 -16.72 13.20 11.88
CA SER A 407 -16.68 14.25 10.86
C SER A 407 -17.42 13.83 9.58
N ASN A 408 -18.21 14.75 9.04
CA ASN A 408 -18.87 14.62 7.73
C ASN A 408 -18.21 15.50 6.67
N LEU A 409 -17.06 16.10 6.98
CA LEU A 409 -16.31 16.90 6.02
C LEU A 409 -15.76 16.00 4.93
N GLN A 410 -16.38 16.08 3.75
CA GLN A 410 -15.97 15.39 2.56
C GLN A 410 -15.08 16.30 1.71
N LEU A 411 -13.88 15.82 1.40
CA LEU A 411 -12.94 16.54 0.54
C LEU A 411 -13.04 16.03 -0.90
N MET A 412 -13.08 14.71 -1.08
CA MET A 412 -13.15 14.09 -2.41
C MET A 412 -14.61 14.04 -2.91
N PRO A 413 -14.95 14.68 -4.04
CA PRO A 413 -16.26 14.53 -4.65
C PRO A 413 -16.54 13.07 -5.04
N GLU A 414 -17.78 12.60 -4.87
CA GLU A 414 -18.16 11.22 -5.19
C GLU A 414 -18.11 10.94 -6.70
N GLU A 415 -18.46 11.93 -7.51
CA GLU A 415 -18.47 11.85 -8.96
C GLU A 415 -17.65 12.97 -9.58
N LEU A 416 -16.83 12.62 -10.57
CA LEU A 416 -15.99 13.55 -11.31
C LEU A 416 -16.04 13.24 -12.80
N THR A 417 -16.15 14.30 -13.59
CA THR A 417 -15.92 14.32 -15.03
C THR A 417 -14.93 15.44 -15.35
N TRP A 418 -14.45 15.52 -16.59
CA TRP A 418 -13.58 16.62 -17.00
C TRP A 418 -14.25 18.00 -16.94
N ASP A 419 -15.58 18.04 -16.85
CA ASP A 419 -16.37 19.27 -16.71
C ASP A 419 -16.60 19.66 -15.24
N SER A 420 -16.19 18.81 -14.28
CA SER A 420 -16.35 19.09 -12.85
C SER A 420 -15.49 20.26 -12.40
N ALA A 421 -16.06 21.09 -11.52
CA ALA A 421 -15.28 22.08 -10.79
C ALA A 421 -14.38 21.41 -9.75
N THR A 422 -13.18 21.96 -9.54
CA THR A 422 -12.29 21.53 -8.46
C THR A 422 -12.78 22.05 -7.10
N PRO A 423 -12.61 21.28 -6.01
CA PRO A 423 -12.96 21.71 -4.64
C PRO A 423 -12.22 22.97 -4.18
N THR A 424 -11.02 23.20 -4.72
CA THR A 424 -10.19 24.37 -4.42
C THR A 424 -9.79 25.06 -5.72
N LYS A 425 -9.63 26.38 -5.70
CA LYS A 425 -9.27 27.19 -6.88
C LYS A 425 -8.21 28.22 -6.50
N PRO A 426 -7.29 28.55 -7.43
CA PRO A 426 -6.31 29.60 -7.19
C PRO A 426 -6.95 30.99 -7.29
N ASP A 427 -6.29 31.98 -6.69
CA ASP A 427 -6.54 33.39 -6.93
C ASP A 427 -6.03 33.84 -8.32
N HIS A 428 -6.17 35.13 -8.62
CA HIS A 428 -5.71 35.72 -9.88
C HIS A 428 -4.17 35.68 -10.07
N GLU A 429 -3.41 35.44 -9.01
CA GLU A 429 -1.95 35.26 -9.04
C GLU A 429 -1.55 33.76 -9.09
N GLY A 430 -2.53 32.84 -9.18
CA GLY A 430 -2.28 31.40 -9.23
C GLY A 430 -2.07 30.73 -7.88
N ARG A 431 -2.34 31.42 -6.76
CA ARG A 431 -2.11 30.91 -5.39
C ARG A 431 -3.38 30.30 -4.81
N TYR A 432 -3.25 29.15 -4.16
CA TYR A 432 -4.39 28.50 -3.50
C TYR A 432 -4.59 28.97 -2.07
N PRO A 433 -5.84 28.91 -1.55
CA PRO A 433 -6.09 29.10 -0.13
C PRO A 433 -5.32 28.05 0.68
N ILE A 434 -4.72 28.50 1.78
CA ILE A 434 -3.91 27.66 2.66
C ILE A 434 -4.68 27.49 3.97
N PRO A 435 -4.69 26.30 4.59
CA PRO A 435 -5.19 26.14 5.95
C PRO A 435 -4.51 27.12 6.91
N ILE A 436 -5.31 27.84 7.70
CA ILE A 436 -4.82 28.75 8.74
C ILE A 436 -5.20 28.17 10.10
N PRO A 437 -4.22 27.76 10.94
CA PRO A 437 -4.49 27.33 12.31
C PRO A 437 -5.30 28.37 13.08
N GLY A 438 -6.29 27.91 13.85
CA GLY A 438 -7.29 28.74 14.52
C GLY A 438 -8.46 29.19 13.64
N LYS A 439 -8.43 28.96 12.32
CA LYS A 439 -9.52 29.32 11.38
C LYS A 439 -9.99 28.19 10.47
N ALA A 440 -9.10 27.25 10.11
CA ALA A 440 -9.44 26.16 9.20
C ALA A 440 -10.51 25.25 9.81
N ILE A 441 -11.49 24.86 9.00
CA ILE A 441 -12.51 23.87 9.34
C ILE A 441 -11.96 22.50 8.95
N VAL A 442 -11.89 21.59 9.92
CA VAL A 442 -11.29 20.26 9.74
C VAL A 442 -12.19 19.11 10.22
N LEU A 443 -13.36 19.42 10.79
CA LEU A 443 -14.34 18.47 11.30
C LEU A 443 -15.68 18.69 10.61
#